data_AF-A0A829CU42-F1
#
_entry.id   AF-A0A829CU42-F1
#
_cell.length_a   1.000
_cell.length_b   1.000
_cell.length_c   1.000
_cell.angle_alpha   90.00
_cell.angle_beta   90.00
_cell.angle_gamma   90.00
#
_symmetry.space_group_name_H-M   'P 1'
#
loop_
_entity.id
_entity.type
_entity.pdbx_description
1 polymer ?
#
loop_
_entity_poly.entity_id
_entity_poly.type
_entity_poly.pdbx_seq_one_letter_code
_entity_poly.pdbx_strand_id
1 'polypeptide(L)'
;MVYICFLFSVSWLQAEPFQLKSPELTSVKLIANEQVFNGFGCSGGNISPSLSWTGLPKDTKSIALTVYDPDAPTGSGWWHWVVFNLPSTITSIPANAGNLEKN
;
A
#
# COMPACT_ATOMS: atom_id res chain seq x y z
N MET A 1 -1.63 59.80 10.58
CA MET A 1 -2.40 58.65 11.08
C MET A 1 -2.20 57.50 10.09
N VAL A 2 -1.28 56.57 10.37
CA VAL A 2 -1.00 55.42 9.50
C VAL A 2 -1.68 54.20 10.12
N TYR A 3 -2.64 53.61 9.43
CA TYR A 3 -3.28 52.36 9.84
C TYR A 3 -2.58 51.20 9.13
N ILE A 4 -1.85 50.38 9.90
CA ILE A 4 -1.33 49.10 9.44
C ILE A 4 -2.41 48.05 9.72
N CYS A 5 -3.01 47.53 8.66
CA CYS A 5 -3.95 46.41 8.73
C CYS A 5 -3.16 45.10 8.61
N PHE A 6 -3.00 44.36 9.70
CA PHE A 6 -2.41 43.02 9.68
C PHE A 6 -3.44 42.03 9.13
N LEU A 7 -3.25 41.57 7.90
CA LEU A 7 -3.96 40.41 7.36
C LEU A 7 -3.32 39.14 7.94
N PHE A 8 -3.99 38.51 8.91
CA PHE A 8 -3.63 37.18 9.36
C PHE A 8 -4.12 36.14 8.34
N SER A 9 -3.19 35.60 7.55
CA SER A 9 -3.43 34.39 6.75
C SER A 9 -3.41 33.18 7.67
N VAL A 10 -4.58 32.61 7.96
CA VAL A 10 -4.70 31.33 8.66
C VAL A 10 -4.49 30.22 7.64
N SER A 11 -3.29 29.66 7.60
CA SER A 11 -2.99 28.46 6.82
C SER A 11 -3.53 27.24 7.56
N TRP A 12 -4.59 26.63 7.03
CA TRP A 12 -5.05 25.32 7.49
C TRP A 12 -4.01 24.27 7.07
N LEU A 13 -3.27 23.70 8.04
CA LEU A 13 -2.48 22.50 7.77
C LEU A 13 -3.44 21.32 7.58
N GLN A 14 -3.65 20.89 6.34
CA GLN A 14 -4.19 19.56 6.08
C GLN A 14 -3.08 18.52 6.20
N ALA A 15 -3.36 17.40 6.85
CA ALA A 15 -2.50 16.23 6.77
C ALA A 15 -2.49 15.72 5.32
N GLU A 16 -1.30 15.38 4.81
CA GLU A 16 -1.17 14.66 3.54
C GLU A 16 -2.00 13.38 3.60
N PRO A 17 -2.86 13.10 2.61
CA PRO A 17 -3.63 11.87 2.59
C PRO A 17 -2.68 10.67 2.53
N PHE A 18 -3.04 9.59 3.21
CA PHE A 18 -2.32 8.33 3.08
C PHE A 18 -2.36 7.86 1.63
N GLN A 19 -1.18 7.57 1.08
CA GLN A 19 -1.03 7.12 -0.31
C GLN A 19 -0.25 5.82 -0.34
N LEU A 20 -0.67 4.89 -1.20
CA LEU A 20 0.02 3.65 -1.51
C LEU A 20 0.41 3.67 -2.99
N LYS A 21 1.65 3.29 -3.30
CA LYS A 21 2.21 3.26 -4.65
C LYS A 21 2.95 1.95 -4.88
N SER A 22 2.85 1.45 -6.10
CA SER A 22 3.59 0.32 -6.64
C SER A 22 3.92 0.60 -8.10
N PRO A 23 5.16 0.36 -8.55
CA PRO A 23 5.46 0.38 -9.98
C PRO A 23 4.84 -0.82 -10.71
N GLU A 24 4.62 -1.95 -10.03
CA GLU A 24 4.04 -3.17 -10.63
C GLU A 24 2.51 -3.14 -10.67
N LEU A 25 1.86 -2.48 -9.72
CA LEU A 25 0.39 -2.39 -9.64
C LEU A 25 -0.12 -1.01 -10.02
N THR A 26 -0.94 -0.94 -11.08
CA THR A 26 -1.69 0.27 -11.44
C THR A 26 -3.17 -0.04 -11.52
N SER A 27 -4.03 0.93 -11.19
CA SER A 27 -5.48 0.74 -11.11
C SER A 27 -6.18 0.44 -12.44
N VAL A 28 -5.48 0.59 -13.57
CA VAL A 28 -6.08 0.51 -14.92
C VAL A 28 -5.42 -0.54 -15.81
N LYS A 29 -4.47 -1.33 -15.29
CA LYS A 29 -3.76 -2.36 -16.06
C LYS A 29 -3.91 -3.72 -15.40
N LEU A 30 -3.86 -4.75 -16.23
CA LEU A 30 -3.66 -6.12 -15.78
C LEU A 30 -2.34 -6.23 -15.01
N ILE A 31 -2.32 -7.08 -14.00
CA ILE A 31 -1.10 -7.41 -13.27
C ILE A 31 -0.10 -8.11 -14.21
N ALA A 32 1.19 -7.86 -13.99
CA ALA A 32 2.24 -8.54 -14.73
C ALA A 32 2.35 -10.01 -14.31
N ASN A 33 2.92 -10.85 -15.17
CA ASN A 33 3.01 -12.30 -14.91
C ASN A 33 3.85 -12.62 -13.67
N GLU A 34 4.75 -11.73 -13.26
CA GLU A 34 5.53 -11.82 -12.03
C GLU A 34 4.64 -11.93 -10.78
N GLN A 35 3.52 -11.20 -10.73
CA GLN A 35 2.57 -11.20 -9.60
C GLN A 35 1.52 -12.32 -9.71
N VAL A 36 1.40 -12.98 -10.86
CA VAL A 36 0.46 -14.09 -11.05
C VAL A 36 0.93 -15.31 -10.24
N PHE A 37 -0.01 -16.07 -9.69
CA PHE A 37 0.27 -17.27 -8.89
C PHE A 37 0.98 -18.36 -9.73
N ASN A 38 1.75 -19.23 -9.07
CA ASN A 38 2.42 -20.37 -9.69
C ASN A 38 1.82 -21.68 -9.12
N GLY A 39 0.64 -22.03 -9.63
CA GLY A 39 -0.17 -23.12 -9.12
C GLY A 39 -1.61 -23.02 -9.64
N PHE A 40 -2.40 -24.08 -9.43
CA PHE A 40 -3.82 -24.13 -9.83
C PHE A 40 -4.07 -23.82 -11.32
N GLY A 41 -3.11 -24.18 -12.18
CA GLY A 41 -3.18 -23.90 -13.62
C GLY A 41 -2.61 -22.53 -14.03
N CYS A 42 -2.17 -21.70 -13.09
CA CYS A 42 -1.40 -20.48 -13.35
C CYS A 42 0.12 -20.79 -13.36
N SER A 43 0.87 -20.02 -14.14
CA SER A 43 2.33 -20.18 -14.32
C SER A 43 3.08 -18.85 -14.16
N GLY A 44 2.63 -18.02 -13.22
CA GLY A 44 3.26 -16.75 -12.92
C GLY A 44 4.50 -16.88 -12.03
N GLY A 45 5.06 -15.75 -11.63
CA GLY A 45 6.24 -15.70 -10.74
C GLY A 45 5.90 -15.91 -9.26
N ASN A 46 4.64 -15.73 -8.86
CA ASN A 46 4.18 -15.69 -7.48
C ASN A 46 4.99 -14.71 -6.61
N ILE A 47 5.36 -13.57 -7.18
CA ILE A 47 6.22 -12.56 -6.54
C ILE A 47 5.35 -11.40 -6.05
N SER A 48 5.34 -11.17 -4.73
CA SER A 48 4.65 -10.00 -4.16
C SER A 48 5.22 -8.69 -4.76
N PRO A 49 4.37 -7.68 -5.05
CA PRO A 49 4.82 -6.42 -5.64
C PRO A 49 5.67 -5.61 -4.64
N SER A 50 6.44 -4.65 -5.16
CA SER A 50 7.02 -3.63 -4.29
C SER A 50 5.94 -2.61 -3.94
N LEU A 51 5.87 -2.22 -2.67
CA LEU A 51 4.90 -1.26 -2.18
C LEU A 51 5.61 -0.16 -1.41
N SER A 52 5.15 1.07 -1.59
CA SER A 52 5.62 2.24 -0.86
C SER A 52 4.45 3.10 -0.45
N TRP A 53 4.54 3.74 0.71
CA TRP A 53 3.47 4.59 1.21
C TRP A 53 3.99 5.86 1.86
N THR A 54 3.16 6.89 1.81
CA THR A 54 3.40 8.21 2.38
C THR A 54 2.16 8.70 3.11
N GLY A 55 2.28 9.73 3.95
CA GLY A 55 1.14 10.31 4.64
C GLY A 55 0.54 9.41 5.72
N LEU A 56 1.36 8.63 6.43
CA LEU A 56 0.88 7.91 7.60
C LEU A 56 0.31 8.89 8.63
N PRO A 57 -0.89 8.65 9.18
CA PRO A 57 -1.45 9.48 10.24
C PRO A 57 -0.48 9.61 11.41
N LYS A 58 -0.51 10.79 12.07
CA LYS A 58 0.25 11.00 13.30
C LYS A 58 -0.08 9.90 14.31
N ASP A 59 0.92 9.46 15.06
CA ASP A 59 0.81 8.46 16.11
C ASP A 59 0.48 7.03 15.63
N THR A 60 0.54 6.74 14.32
CA THR A 60 0.48 5.37 13.76
C THR A 60 1.46 4.46 14.50
N LYS A 61 0.97 3.33 15.02
CA LYS A 61 1.78 2.37 15.79
C LYS A 61 2.29 1.23 14.91
N SER A 62 1.47 0.77 13.99
CA SER A 62 1.78 -0.30 13.05
C SER A 62 0.91 -0.20 11.82
N ILE A 63 1.33 -0.91 10.77
CA ILE A 63 0.62 -1.02 9.50
C ILE A 63 0.22 -2.48 9.29
N ALA A 64 -0.94 -2.67 8.67
CA ALA A 64 -1.35 -3.95 8.12
C ALA A 64 -1.48 -3.82 6.60
N LEU A 65 -1.16 -4.89 5.87
CA LEU A 65 -1.27 -4.98 4.43
C LEU A 65 -2.08 -6.22 4.09
N THR A 66 -3.01 -6.06 3.15
CA THR A 66 -3.77 -7.17 2.60
C THR A 66 -3.92 -7.07 1.10
N VAL A 67 -3.83 -8.21 0.41
CA VAL A 67 -4.21 -8.36 -0.99
C VAL A 67 -5.40 -9.32 -1.03
N TYR A 68 -6.53 -8.83 -1.51
CA TYR A 68 -7.81 -9.53 -1.46
C TYR A 68 -8.51 -9.45 -2.83
N ASP A 69 -8.99 -10.59 -3.30
CA ASP A 69 -9.81 -10.74 -4.50
C ASP A 69 -11.28 -10.90 -4.08
N PRO A 70 -12.14 -9.89 -4.27
CA PRO A 70 -13.57 -10.00 -4.00
C PRO A 70 -14.32 -10.84 -5.04
N ASP A 71 -13.74 -11.06 -6.22
CA ASP A 71 -14.40 -11.71 -7.36
C ASP A 71 -14.21 -13.23 -7.36
N ALA A 72 -13.33 -13.76 -6.50
CA ALA A 72 -13.13 -15.20 -6.35
C ALA A 72 -14.44 -15.91 -5.92
N PRO A 73 -14.87 -16.97 -6.63
CA PRO A 73 -16.20 -17.59 -6.45
C PRO A 73 -16.24 -18.58 -5.27
N THR A 74 -15.89 -18.12 -4.08
CA THR A 74 -15.83 -18.93 -2.84
C THR A 74 -16.93 -18.60 -1.84
N GLY A 75 -17.70 -17.53 -2.09
CA GLY A 75 -18.64 -16.94 -1.13
C GLY A 75 -17.98 -15.93 -0.16
N SER A 76 -16.65 -15.86 -0.12
CA SER A 76 -15.89 -14.97 0.78
C SER A 76 -14.68 -14.30 0.11
N GLY A 77 -14.61 -14.32 -1.22
CA GLY A 77 -13.43 -13.91 -1.97
C GLY A 77 -12.19 -14.76 -1.68
N TRP A 78 -11.00 -14.20 -1.95
CA TRP A 78 -9.72 -14.88 -1.73
C TRP A 78 -8.67 -13.91 -1.16
N TRP A 79 -8.08 -14.28 -0.02
CA TRP A 79 -6.95 -13.53 0.54
C TRP A 79 -5.65 -14.05 -0.06
N HIS A 80 -5.00 -13.24 -0.87
CA HIS A 80 -3.72 -13.58 -1.51
C HIS A 80 -2.53 -13.29 -0.61
N TRP A 81 -2.62 -12.26 0.23
CA TRP A 81 -1.54 -11.90 1.15
C TRP A 81 -2.09 -11.14 2.36
N VAL A 82 -1.57 -11.46 3.55
CA VAL A 82 -1.91 -10.78 4.81
C VAL A 82 -0.62 -10.58 5.60
N VAL A 83 -0.32 -9.33 5.95
CA VAL A 83 0.83 -8.93 6.79
C VAL A 83 0.33 -7.98 7.86
N PHE A 84 0.78 -8.18 9.09
CA PHE A 84 0.42 -7.35 10.24
C PHE A 84 1.65 -7.01 11.07
N ASN A 85 1.51 -6.04 11.98
CA ASN A 85 2.58 -5.56 12.86
C ASN A 85 3.81 -4.99 12.12
N LEU A 86 3.65 -4.46 10.90
CA LEU A 86 4.72 -3.69 10.26
C LEU A 86 4.99 -2.43 11.11
N PRO A 87 6.24 -2.16 11.55
CA PRO A 87 6.54 -0.96 12.31
C PRO A 87 6.16 0.30 11.54
N SER A 88 5.66 1.33 12.23
CA SER A 88 5.27 2.60 11.59
C SER A 88 6.45 3.39 11.00
N THR A 89 7.68 2.98 11.31
CA THR A 89 8.91 3.52 10.71
C THR A 89 9.18 3.00 9.30
N ILE A 90 8.53 1.89 8.91
CA ILE A 90 8.64 1.35 7.55
C ILE A 90 7.71 2.14 6.62
N THR A 91 8.27 2.57 5.49
CA THR A 91 7.55 3.32 4.45
C THR A 91 7.51 2.58 3.11
N SER A 92 8.14 1.42 3.02
CA SER A 92 8.11 0.56 1.85
C SER A 92 8.44 -0.89 2.19
N ILE A 93 8.02 -1.81 1.32
CA ILE A 93 8.44 -3.20 1.30
C ILE A 93 8.93 -3.55 -0.11
N PRO A 94 10.03 -4.30 -0.23
CA PRO A 94 10.55 -4.70 -1.53
C PRO A 94 9.61 -5.71 -2.19
N ALA A 95 9.76 -5.86 -3.51
CA ALA A 95 9.17 -6.99 -4.20
C ALA A 95 9.66 -8.31 -3.58
N ASN A 96 8.82 -9.33 -3.63
CA ASN A 96 9.09 -10.66 -3.08
C ASN A 96 9.22 -10.74 -1.56
N ALA A 97 8.79 -9.72 -0.80
CA ALA A 97 8.77 -9.75 0.66
C ALA A 97 7.87 -10.85 1.27
N GLY A 98 6.92 -11.40 0.50
CA GLY A 98 6.12 -12.55 0.93
C GLY A 98 6.86 -13.90 0.95
N ASN A 99 8.10 -13.96 0.44
CA ASN A 99 8.89 -15.18 0.41
C ASN A 99 9.55 -15.45 1.77
N LEU A 100 9.17 -16.57 2.40
CA LEU A 100 9.67 -16.99 3.71
C LEU A 100 11.17 -17.30 3.74
N GLU A 101 11.77 -17.68 2.62
CA GLU A 101 13.21 -17.94 2.54
C GLU A 101 14.05 -16.66 2.55
N LYS A 102 13.41 -15.49 2.42
CA LYS A 102 14.06 -14.17 2.39
C LYS A 102 13.84 -13.35 3.66
N ASN A 103 13.13 -13.90 4.65
CA ASN A 103 12.77 -13.25 5.92
C ASN A 103 13.55 -13.86 7.07
#